data_AF-A0A1W9WYX7-F1
#
_entry.id   AF-A0A1W9WYX7-F1
#
_cell.length_a   1.000
_cell.length_b   1.000
_cell.length_c   1.000
_cell.angle_alpha   90.00
_cell.angle_beta   90.00
_cell.angle_gamma   90.00
#
_symmetry.space_group_name_H-M   'P 1'
#
loop_
_entity.id
_entity.type
_entity.pdbx_description
1 polymer ?
#
loop_
_entity_poly.entity_id
_entity_poly.type
_entity_poly.pdbx_seq_one_letter_code
_entity_poly.pdbx_strand_id
1 'polypeptide(L)' 'METFSQHLKQEAIWGWSQYAEDLVDILMVPCDHFTMMNQPNVQVLADKLGACLDKVIVAKLVTAFQSA' A
#
# COMPACT_ATOMS: atom_id res chain seq x y z
N MET A 1 0.82 6.91 -23.30
CA MET A 1 0.77 6.81 -21.83
C MET A 1 0.28 5.43 -21.37
N GLU A 2 -0.72 4.83 -22.03
CA GLU A 2 -1.22 3.48 -21.72
C GLU A 2 -0.17 2.37 -21.79
N THR A 3 0.69 2.38 -22.82
CA THR A 3 1.75 1.39 -23.02
C THR A 3 2.75 1.30 -21.87
N PHE A 4 3.06 2.43 -21.22
CA PHE A 4 3.95 2.47 -20.06
C PHE A 4 3.31 1.87 -18.81
N SER A 5 2.03 2.19 -18.56
CA SER A 5 1.30 1.67 -17.39
C SER A 5 1.09 0.15 -17.47
N GLN A 6 0.86 -0.39 -18.67
CA GLN A 6 0.67 -1.83 -18.87
C GLN A 6 1.94 -2.63 -18.58
N HIS A 7 3.12 -2.13 -18.98
CA HIS A 7 4.38 -2.82 -18.71
C HIS A 7 4.67 -2.89 -17.20
N LEU A 8 4.50 -1.78 -16.48
CA LEU A 8 4.67 -1.76 -15.03
C LEU A 8 3.73 -2.76 -14.34
N LYS A 9 2.47 -2.85 -14.77
CA LYS A 9 1.50 -3.80 -14.20
C LYS A 9 1.86 -5.27 -14.43
N GLN A 10 2.77 -5.60 -15.36
CA GLN A 10 3.28 -6.96 -15.55
C GLN A 10 4.36 -7.33 -14.52
N GLU A 11 5.01 -6.34 -13.91
CA GLU A 11 5.95 -6.57 -12.83
C GLU A 11 5.23 -6.86 -11.51
N ALA A 12 5.79 -7.78 -10.73
CA ALA A 12 5.15 -8.31 -9.51
C ALA A 12 4.71 -7.23 -8.52
N ILE A 13 5.48 -6.13 -8.41
CA ILE A 13 5.19 -4.99 -7.53
C ILE A 13 5.14 -3.67 -8.29
N TRP A 14 4.66 -3.71 -9.53
CA TRP A 14 4.33 -2.52 -10.33
C TRP A 14 5.47 -1.51 -10.51
N GLY A 15 6.71 -1.99 -10.66
CA GLY A 15 7.90 -1.14 -10.84
C GLY A 15 8.61 -0.72 -9.55
N TRP A 16 8.06 -1.03 -8.37
CA TRP A 16 8.63 -0.60 -7.07
C TRP A 16 9.86 -1.40 -6.63
N SER A 17 10.15 -2.53 -7.27
CA SER A 17 11.25 -3.44 -6.91
C SER A 17 12.63 -2.81 -6.99
N GLN A 18 12.80 -1.80 -7.83
CA GLN A 18 14.07 -1.09 -7.97
C GLN A 18 14.29 -0.01 -6.89
N TYR A 19 13.27 0.32 -6.10
CA TYR A 19 13.29 1.43 -5.13
C TYR A 19 13.16 0.98 -3.68
N ALA A 20 12.55 -0.18 -3.44
CA ALA A 20 12.41 -0.75 -2.10
C ALA A 20 13.52 -1.79 -1.85
N GLU A 21 14.21 -1.67 -0.72
CA GLU A 21 15.19 -2.66 -0.27
C GLU A 21 14.49 -3.93 0.26
N ASP A 22 13.35 -3.73 0.92
CA ASP A 22 12.54 -4.79 1.54
C ASP A 22 11.26 -5.11 0.74
N LEU A 23 10.48 -6.06 1.25
CA LEU A 23 9.22 -6.50 0.66
C LEU A 23 8.20 -5.36 0.52
N VAL A 24 7.53 -5.31 -0.63
CA VAL A 24 6.43 -4.38 -0.91
C VAL A 24 5.11 -5.14 -0.93
N ASP A 25 4.21 -4.80 -0.01
CA ASP A 25 2.85 -5.31 0.01
C ASP A 25 1.95 -4.51 -0.95
N ILE A 26 1.22 -5.21 -1.83
CA ILE A 26 0.18 -4.60 -2.67
C ILE A 26 -1.19 -4.80 -2.04
N LEU A 27 -1.84 -3.69 -1.71
CA LEU A 27 -3.23 -3.68 -1.23
C LEU A 27 -4.15 -3.12 -2.32
N MET A 28 -4.90 -4.02 -2.97
CA MET A 28 -5.84 -3.64 -4.03
C MET A 28 -7.09 -2.94 -3.46
N VAL A 29 -7.52 -1.86 -4.12
CA VAL A 29 -8.82 -1.21 -3.96
C VAL A 29 -9.64 -1.48 -5.23
N PRO A 30 -10.90 -1.95 -5.14
CA PRO A 30 -11.70 -2.30 -6.32
C PRO A 30 -12.29 -1.05 -7.01
N CYS A 31 -11.41 -0.18 -7.50
CA CYS A 31 -11.75 1.04 -8.24
C CYS A 31 -10.72 1.26 -9.36
N ASP A 32 -10.92 2.32 -10.14
CA ASP A 32 -9.89 2.81 -11.06
C ASP A 32 -9.15 4.02 -10.47
N HIS A 33 -8.13 4.50 -11.20
CA HIS A 33 -7.32 5.63 -10.76
C HIS A 33 -8.11 6.94 -10.61
N PHE A 34 -9.14 7.15 -11.44
CA PHE A 34 -9.93 8.38 -11.46
C PHE A 34 -10.99 8.41 -10.36
N THR A 35 -11.49 7.25 -9.97
CA THR A 35 -12.59 7.10 -8.99
C THR A 35 -12.10 6.77 -7.59
N MET A 36 -10.82 6.49 -7.41
CA MET A 36 -10.24 6.07 -6.13
C MET A 36 -10.49 7.05 -4.98
N MET A 37 -10.41 8.36 -5.24
CA MET A 37 -10.55 9.40 -4.21
C MET A 37 -11.99 9.84 -3.98
N ASN A 38 -12.95 9.26 -4.71
CA ASN A 38 -14.37 9.57 -4.54
C ASN A 38 -15.03 8.54 -3.61
N GLN A 39 -16.10 8.95 -2.94
CA GLN A 39 -16.95 7.99 -2.22
C GLN A 39 -17.66 7.06 -3.21
N PRO A 40 -17.80 5.76 -2.90
CA PRO A 40 -17.42 5.10 -1.64
C PRO A 40 -15.96 4.59 -1.60
N ASN A 41 -15.23 4.63 -2.72
CA ASN A 41 -13.92 3.98 -2.87
C ASN A 41 -12.85 4.52 -1.92
N VAL A 42 -12.88 5.83 -1.64
CA VAL A 42 -11.93 6.47 -0.72
C VAL A 42 -12.01 5.91 0.70
N GLN A 43 -13.18 5.39 1.11
CA GLN A 43 -13.32 4.73 2.41
C GLN A 43 -12.51 3.43 2.45
N VAL A 44 -12.59 2.60 1.41
CA VAL A 44 -11.83 1.35 1.32
C VAL A 44 -10.32 1.61 1.30
N LEU A 45 -9.89 2.68 0.62
CA LEU A 45 -8.50 3.13 0.64
C LEU A 45 -8.08 3.55 2.07
N ALA A 46 -8.89 4.37 2.74
CA ALA A 46 -8.62 4.84 4.10
C ALA A 46 -8.50 3.69 5.10
N ASP A 47 -9.39 2.71 5.04
CA ASP A 47 -9.38 1.55 5.94
C ASP A 47 -8.09 0.71 5.76
N LYS A 48 -7.67 0.49 4.51
CA LYS A 48 -6.43 -0.23 4.19
C LYS A 48 -5.19 0.52 4.68
N LEU A 49 -5.15 1.84 4.49
CA LEU A 49 -4.06 2.68 4.98
C LEU A 49 -4.00 2.68 6.51
N GLY A 50 -5.16 2.77 7.18
CA GLY A 50 -5.26 2.67 8.64
C GLY A 50 -4.64 1.37 9.15
N ALA A 51 -5.02 0.23 8.58
CA ALA A 51 -4.44 -1.06 8.95
C ALA A 51 -2.92 -1.13 8.76
N CYS A 52 -2.36 -0.47 7.74
CA CYS A 52 -0.91 -0.39 7.55
C CYS A 52 -0.23 0.43 8.67
N LEU A 53 -0.82 1.57 9.04
CA LEU A 53 -0.30 2.42 10.10
C LEU A 53 -0.38 1.71 11.46
N ASP A 54 -1.49 1.01 11.72
CA ASP A 54 -1.68 0.26 12.96
C ASP A 54 -0.60 -0.81 13.15
N LYS A 55 -0.22 -1.53 12.09
CA LYS A 55 0.89 -2.50 12.14
C LYS A 55 2.19 -1.87 12.64
N VAL A 56 2.52 -0.69 12.14
CA VAL A 56 3.76 0.03 12.50
C VAL A 56 3.68 0.58 13.93
N ILE A 57 2.52 1.13 14.31
CA ILE A 57 2.31 1.67 15.67
C ILE A 57 2.39 0.55 16.70
N VAL A 58 1.69 -0.56 16.47
CA VAL A 58 1.70 -1.74 17.36
C VAL A 58 3.10 -2.32 17.45
N ALA A 59 3.80 -2.49 16.33
CA ALA A 59 5.18 -2.99 16.33
C ALA A 59 6.11 -2.12 17.17
N LYS A 60 6.02 -0.78 17.03
CA LYS A 60 6.82 0.16 17.83
C LYS A 60 6.54 0.05 19.32
N LEU A 61 5.28 -0.11 19.71
CA LEU A 61 4.91 -0.28 21.12
C LEU A 61 5.49 -1.59 21.68
N VAL A 62 5.34 -2.70 20.97
CA VAL A 62 5.86 -4.01 21.42
C VAL A 62 7.38 -3.98 21.62
N THR A 63 8.13 -3.41 20.68
CA THR A 63 9.59 -3.31 20.79
C THR A 63 10.01 -2.41 21.97
N ALA A 64 9.27 -1.32 22.23
CA ALA A 64 9.54 -0.44 23.36
C ALA A 64 9.33 -1.13 24.72
N PHE A 65 8.33 -2.01 24.85
CA PHE A 65 8.09 -2.78 26.08
C PHE A 65 9.06 -3.95 26.27
N GLN A 66 9.64 -4.50 25.21
CA GLN A 66 10.63 -5.58 25.28
C GLN A 66 12.06 -5.09 25.62
N SER A 67 12.31 -3.80 25.46
CA SER A 67 13.63 -3.18 25.69
C SER A 67 13.75 -2.52 27.07
N ALA A 68 12.71 -2.66 27.92
CA ALA A 68 12.61 -2.11 29.26
C ALA A 68 12.66 -3.25 30.30
#